data_AF-A0A2K3PJG5-F1
#
_entry.id   AF-A0A2K3PJG5-F1
#
_cell.length_a   1.000
_cell.length_b   1.000
_cell.length_c   1.000
_cell.angle_alpha   90.00
_cell.angle_beta   90.00
_cell.angle_gamma   90.00
#
_symmetry.space_group_name_H-M   'P 1'
#
loop_
_entity.id
_entity.type
_entity.pdbx_description
1 polymer ?
#
loop_
_entity_poly.entity_id
_entity_poly.type
_entity_poly.pdbx_seq_one_letter_code
_entity_poly.pdbx_strand_id
1 'polypeptide(L)'
;MAFQDFEPIFAEPKLEWKSHTSSSLRPFLFHAYAPYSSHLLIHVTDFHSDTWEANLSVSLLEDIRDIIGIGGSWSEFVDYFVNSLRSEDLKLVLEANSNSDGNMNRMS
;
A
#
# COMPACT_ATOMS: atom_id res chain seq x y z
N MET A 1 1.02 14.08 -17.81
CA MET A 1 1.94 13.35 -16.89
C MET A 1 1.13 12.25 -16.19
N ALA A 2 1.74 11.16 -15.70
CA ALA A 2 1.04 9.93 -15.31
C ALA A 2 -0.10 10.13 -14.29
N PHE A 3 0.06 11.05 -13.32
CA PHE A 3 -0.92 11.31 -12.25
C PHE A 3 -1.40 12.76 -12.19
N GLN A 4 -1.43 13.47 -13.32
CA GLN A 4 -1.70 14.91 -13.36
C GLN A 4 -3.09 15.30 -12.82
N ASP A 5 -4.10 14.45 -13.04
CA ASP A 5 -5.49 14.65 -12.62
C ASP A 5 -5.96 13.52 -11.69
N PHE A 6 -5.03 12.97 -10.90
CA PHE A 6 -5.33 11.85 -10.02
C PHE A 6 -6.22 12.29 -8.85
N GLU A 7 -7.42 11.74 -8.79
CA GLU A 7 -8.31 11.92 -7.64
C GLU A 7 -7.89 11.00 -6.48
N PRO A 8 -7.70 11.53 -5.26
CA PRO A 8 -7.37 10.72 -4.09
C PRO A 8 -8.35 9.56 -3.88
N ILE A 9 -7.79 8.42 -3.49
CA ILE A 9 -8.55 7.21 -3.18
C ILE A 9 -8.58 7.05 -1.67
N PHE A 10 -9.76 6.80 -1.13
CA PHE A 10 -9.96 6.39 0.25
C PHE A 10 -10.67 5.05 0.26
N ALA A 11 -10.16 4.10 1.03
CA ALA A 11 -10.74 2.77 1.14
C ALA A 11 -10.48 2.17 2.52
N GLU A 12 -11.33 1.23 2.93
CA GLU A 12 -11.10 0.38 4.10
C GLU A 12 -10.69 -1.02 3.59
N PRO A 13 -9.40 -1.36 3.57
CA PRO A 13 -8.93 -2.63 3.02
C PRO A 13 -9.34 -3.81 3.92
N LYS A 14 -9.59 -4.97 3.31
CA LYS A 14 -9.82 -6.22 4.03
C LYS A 14 -8.52 -6.64 4.72
N LEU A 15 -8.58 -6.80 6.03
CA LEU A 15 -7.40 -7.15 6.82
C LEU A 15 -7.15 -8.66 6.79
N GLU A 16 -5.96 -9.04 6.34
CA GLU A 16 -5.46 -10.41 6.45
C GLU A 16 -4.25 -10.41 7.39
N TRP A 17 -4.48 -10.89 8.60
CA TRP A 17 -3.44 -11.01 9.61
C TRP A 17 -2.92 -12.45 9.65
N LYS A 18 -1.62 -12.63 9.40
CA LYS A 18 -1.03 -13.97 9.31
C LYS A 18 -0.74 -14.65 10.66
N SER A 19 -1.05 -14.02 11.80
CA SER A 19 -0.85 -14.60 13.14
C SER A 19 -2.18 -15.03 13.80
N HIS A 20 -2.14 -16.12 14.57
CA HIS A 20 -3.34 -16.83 15.07
C HIS A 20 -4.05 -16.19 16.27
N THR A 21 -3.82 -14.90 16.56
CA THR A 21 -4.44 -14.25 17.72
C THR A 21 -5.82 -13.71 17.36
N SER A 22 -6.84 -14.20 18.05
CA SER A 22 -8.27 -13.90 17.89
C SER A 22 -8.70 -12.50 18.34
N SER A 23 -7.77 -11.55 18.45
CA SER A 23 -8.06 -10.16 18.78
C SER A 23 -8.72 -9.48 17.57
N SER A 24 -9.88 -8.87 17.78
CA SER A 24 -10.51 -8.00 16.78
C SER A 24 -9.55 -6.87 16.44
N LEU A 25 -8.94 -6.94 15.26
CA LEU A 25 -8.03 -5.91 14.78
C LEU A 25 -8.84 -4.66 14.44
N ARG A 26 -8.26 -3.50 14.71
CA ARG A 26 -8.89 -2.22 14.36
C ARG A 26 -8.98 -2.11 12.84
N PRO A 27 -10.00 -1.44 12.30
CA PRO A 27 -10.04 -1.13 10.88
C PRO A 27 -8.86 -0.22 10.53
N PHE A 28 -8.27 -0.46 9.37
CA PHE A 28 -7.26 0.41 8.78
C PHE A 28 -7.91 1.27 7.73
N LEU A 29 -7.45 2.52 7.59
CA LEU A 29 -7.78 3.37 6.46
C LEU A 29 -6.63 3.34 5.46
N PHE A 30 -6.97 3.09 4.20
CA PHE A 30 -6.11 3.25 3.04
C PHE A 30 -6.37 4.61 2.38
N HIS A 31 -5.31 5.33 2.06
CA HIS A 31 -5.35 6.59 1.35
C HIS A 31 -4.26 6.61 0.27
N ALA A 32 -4.65 6.75 -1.00
CA ALA A 32 -3.70 6.96 -2.09
C ALA A 32 -3.88 8.34 -2.72
N TYR A 33 -2.80 9.06 -2.96
CA TYR A 33 -2.82 10.40 -3.55
C TYR A 33 -1.53 10.69 -4.32
N ALA A 34 -1.60 11.58 -5.30
CA ALA A 34 -0.44 11.97 -6.09
C ALA A 34 -0.08 13.44 -5.80
N PRO A 35 0.89 13.73 -4.90
CA PRO A 35 1.32 15.11 -4.65
C PRO A 35 2.05 15.71 -5.87
N TYR A 36 2.64 14.84 -6.69
CA TYR A 36 3.31 15.17 -7.93
C TYR A 36 2.82 14.22 -9.01
N SER A 37 2.79 14.68 -10.24
CA SER A 37 2.32 13.87 -11.38
C SER A 37 3.20 12.66 -11.72
N SER A 38 4.33 12.49 -11.03
CA SER A 38 5.32 11.42 -11.20
C SER A 38 5.41 10.45 -10.02
N HIS A 39 4.64 10.69 -8.95
CA HIS A 39 4.68 9.87 -7.73
C HIS A 39 3.27 9.64 -7.22
N LEU A 40 2.98 8.39 -6.85
CA LEU A 40 1.79 8.03 -6.10
C LEU A 40 2.22 7.65 -4.68
N LEU A 41 1.66 8.35 -3.70
CA LEU A 41 1.83 8.03 -2.29
C LEU A 41 0.65 7.20 -1.81
N ILE A 42 0.95 6.17 -1.03
CA ILE A 42 -0.02 5.33 -0.36
C ILE A 42 0.25 5.41 1.14
N HIS A 43 -0.80 5.72 1.90
CA HIS A 43 -0.83 5.72 3.35
C HIS A 43 -1.80 4.66 3.85
N VAL A 44 -1.38 3.95 4.89
CA VAL A 44 -2.24 3.03 5.63
C VAL A 44 -2.10 3.34 7.10
N THR A 45 -3.20 3.57 7.80
CA THR A 45 -3.18 3.98 9.22
C THR A 45 -4.35 3.41 10.01
N ASP A 46 -4.13 3.08 11.29
CA ASP A 46 -5.20 2.77 12.25
C ASP A 46 -5.63 3.99 13.09
N PHE A 47 -5.07 5.18 12.80
CA PHE A 47 -5.23 6.41 13.56
C PHE A 47 -4.93 6.29 15.06
N HIS A 48 -4.13 5.30 15.46
CA HIS A 48 -3.83 5.04 16.86
C HIS A 48 -2.33 4.87 17.08
N SER A 49 -1.74 3.80 16.54
CA SER A 49 -0.33 3.45 16.78
C SER A 49 0.44 3.18 15.51
N ASP A 50 -0.23 2.78 14.44
CA ASP A 50 0.42 2.18 13.29
C ASP A 50 0.09 2.98 12.03
N THR A 51 1.14 3.42 11.33
CA THR A 51 1.02 4.13 10.06
C THR A 51 2.19 3.75 9.15
N TRP A 52 1.88 3.39 7.92
CA TRP A 52 2.84 3.08 6.88
C TRP A 52 2.66 3.97 5.67
N GLU A 53 3.77 4.24 4.99
CA GLU A 53 3.82 4.99 3.75
C GLU A 53 4.57 4.18 2.69
N ALA A 54 4.03 4.16 1.48
CA ALA A 54 4.74 3.71 0.30
C ALA A 54 4.77 4.85 -0.74
N ASN A 55 5.94 5.09 -1.32
CA ASN A 55 6.14 6.06 -2.38
C ASN A 55 6.46 5.35 -3.69
N LEU A 56 5.53 5.41 -4.62
CA LEU A 56 5.60 4.74 -5.92
C LEU A 56 5.93 5.78 -6.99
N SER A 57 7.19 5.82 -7.41
CA SER A 57 7.59 6.60 -8.59
C SER A 57 7.06 5.95 -9.87
N VAL A 58 6.93 6.74 -10.94
CA VAL A 58 6.61 6.21 -12.27
C VAL A 58 7.57 5.08 -12.68
N SER A 59 8.87 5.23 -12.41
CA SER A 59 9.86 4.19 -12.75
C SER A 59 9.61 2.88 -12.00
N LEU A 60 9.26 2.93 -10.72
CA LEU A 60 8.93 1.73 -9.95
C LEU A 60 7.64 1.09 -10.47
N LEU A 61 6.67 1.89 -10.90
CA LEU A 61 5.44 1.38 -11.50
C LEU A 61 5.69 0.76 -12.89
N GLU A 62 6.65 1.26 -13.66
CA GLU A 62 7.13 0.62 -14.89
C GLU A 62 7.76 -0.75 -14.59
N ASP A 63 8.62 -0.84 -13.56
CA ASP A 63 9.18 -2.12 -13.13
C ASP A 63 8.08 -3.11 -12.68
N ILE A 64 7.08 -2.63 -11.93
CA ILE A 64 5.92 -3.45 -11.51
C ILE A 64 5.13 -3.94 -12.73
N ARG A 65 4.90 -3.08 -13.74
CA ARG A 65 4.22 -3.47 -14.98
C ARG A 65 4.95 -4.61 -15.68
N ASP A 66 6.28 -4.51 -15.76
CA ASP A 66 7.12 -5.53 -16.38
C ASP A 66 7.09 -6.85 -15.60
N ILE A 67 7.06 -6.79 -14.26
CA ILE A 67 6.94 -7.98 -13.39
C ILE A 67 5.59 -8.67 -13.55
N ILE A 68 4.49 -7.92 -13.57
CA ILE A 68 3.13 -8.48 -13.71
C ILE A 68 2.91 -8.97 -15.15
N GLY A 69 3.60 -8.37 -16.13
CA GLY A 69 3.53 -8.76 -17.53
C GLY A 69 2.27 -8.23 -18.24
N ILE A 70 1.72 -7.11 -17.80
CA ILE A 70 0.57 -6.47 -18.46
C ILE A 70 1.05 -5.77 -19.75
N GLY A 71 0.70 -6.37 -20.89
CA GLY A 71 0.89 -5.76 -22.20
C GLY A 71 -0.01 -4.55 -22.43
N GLY A 72 0.16 -3.87 -23.57
CA GLY A 72 -0.60 -2.67 -23.91
C GLY A 72 0.16 -1.38 -23.59
N SER A 73 -0.56 -0.27 -23.56
CA SER A 73 -0.03 1.07 -23.32
C SER A 73 0.23 1.33 -21.83
N TRP A 74 1.04 2.35 -21.56
CA TRP A 74 1.29 2.81 -20.18
C TRP A 74 -0.01 3.27 -19.48
N SER A 75 -0.89 3.97 -20.20
CA SER A 75 -2.15 4.47 -19.62
C SER A 75 -3.05 3.32 -19.17
N GLU A 76 -3.18 2.26 -19.98
CA GLU A 76 -3.97 1.08 -19.63
C GLU A 76 -3.45 0.41 -18.36
N PHE A 77 -2.13 0.35 -18.18
CA PHE A 77 -1.54 -0.16 -16.94
C PHE A 77 -1.85 0.73 -15.73
N VAL A 78 -1.70 2.05 -15.88
CA VAL A 78 -2.02 2.99 -14.79
C VAL A 78 -3.50 2.89 -14.43
N ASP A 79 -4.40 2.85 -15.41
CA ASP A 79 -5.83 2.69 -15.17
C ASP A 79 -6.14 1.36 -14.47
N TYR A 80 -5.52 0.26 -14.90
CA TYR A 80 -5.62 -1.03 -14.22
C TYR A 80 -5.16 -0.95 -12.76
N PHE A 81 -3.98 -0.37 -12.54
CA PHE A 81 -3.39 -0.25 -11.21
C PHE A 81 -4.28 0.59 -10.29
N VAL A 82 -4.74 1.75 -10.75
CA VAL A 82 -5.63 2.65 -10.00
C VAL A 82 -6.97 1.98 -9.69
N ASN A 83 -7.56 1.27 -10.66
CA ASN A 83 -8.78 0.51 -10.44
C ASN A 83 -8.58 -0.62 -9.42
N SER A 84 -7.40 -1.25 -9.39
CA SER A 84 -7.08 -2.26 -8.38
C SER A 84 -7.05 -1.68 -6.96
N LEU A 85 -6.58 -0.44 -6.79
CA LEU A 85 -6.59 0.25 -5.48
C LEU A 85 -8.01 0.63 -5.02
N ARG A 86 -8.96 0.77 -5.95
CA ARG A 86 -10.38 1.03 -5.66
C ARG A 86 -11.19 -0.25 -5.45
N SER A 87 -10.59 -1.42 -5.63
CA SER A 87 -11.29 -2.69 -5.54
C SER A 87 -11.72 -2.99 -4.09
N GLU A 88 -12.92 -3.52 -3.92
CA GLU A 88 -13.39 -4.07 -2.63
C GLU A 88 -12.57 -5.29 -2.18
N ASP A 89 -11.76 -5.85 -3.07
CA ASP A 89 -10.85 -6.96 -2.78
C ASP A 89 -9.43 -6.49 -2.45
N LEU A 90 -9.22 -5.18 -2.26
CA LEU A 90 -7.97 -4.66 -1.72
C LEU A 90 -7.74 -5.25 -0.32
N LYS A 91 -6.60 -5.93 -0.16
CA LYS A 91 -6.22 -6.60 1.08
C LYS A 91 -5.02 -5.93 1.70
N LEU A 92 -5.12 -5.67 3.00
CA LEU A 92 -3.98 -5.29 3.82
C LEU A 92 -3.45 -6.56 4.49
N VAL A 93 -2.26 -6.99 4.09
CA VAL A 93 -1.60 -8.15 4.68
C VAL A 93 -0.60 -7.64 5.71
N LEU A 94 -0.80 -8.03 6.96
CA LEU A 94 0.11 -7.70 8.05
C LEU A 94 0.85 -8.95 8.50
N GLU A 95 2.17 -8.84 8.56
CA GLU A 95 3.06 -9.89 9.03
C GLU A 95 3.74 -9.42 10.32
N ALA A 96 3.64 -10.22 11.38
CA ALA A 96 4.44 -9.99 12.57
C ALA A 96 5.92 -10.17 12.19
N ASN A 97 6.74 -9.17 12.47
CA ASN A 97 8.16 -9.24 12.19
C ASN A 97 8.76 -10.41 12.98
N SER A 98 9.10 -11.51 12.30
CA SER A 98 9.59 -12.75 12.95
C SER A 98 11.06 -12.68 13.37
N ASN A 99 11.72 -11.52 13.18
CA ASN A 99 13.07 -11.27 13.67
C ASN A 99 13.05 -10.24 14.82
N SER A 100 12.75 -10.72 16.02
CA SER A 100 13.24 -10.09 17.26
C SER A 100 13.86 -11.15 18.17
N ASP A 101 14.76 -11.95 17.62
CA ASP A 101 15.75 -12.68 18.42
C ASP A 101 17.07 -11.91 18.35
N GLY A 102 17.47 -11.28 19.46
CA GLY A 102 18.82 -10.71 19.60
C GLY A 102 18.92 -9.37 20.35
N ASN A 103 19.10 -9.45 21.67
CA ASN A 103 19.66 -8.40 22.56
C ASN A 103 18.89 -7.08 22.72
N MET A 104 17.92 -7.09 23.65
CA MET A 104 17.68 -5.93 24.51
C MET A 104 18.92 -5.67 25.36
N ASN A 105 19.80 -4.77 24.93
CA ASN A 105 20.66 -4.05 25.87
C ASN A 105 20.02 -2.68 26.14
N ARG A 106 19.20 -2.63 27.19
CA ARG A 106 18.78 -1.35 27.79
C ARG A 106 20.03 -0.75 28.42
N MET A 107 20.54 0.34 27.86
CA MET A 107 21.45 1.21 28.61
C MET A 107 20.60 2.27 29.32
N SER A 108 20.78 2.31 30.64
CA SER A 108 20.26 3.35 31.55
C SER A 108 21.00 4.66 31.37
#